data_AF-A0AAU4JTT9-F1
#
_entry.id   AF-A0AAU4JTT9-F1
#
_cell.length_a   1.000
_cell.length_b   1.000
_cell.length_c   1.000
_cell.angle_alpha   90.00
_cell.angle_beta   90.00
_cell.angle_gamma   90.00
#
_symmetry.space_group_name_H-M   'P 1'
#
loop_
_entity.id
_entity.type
_entity.pdbx_description
1 polymer ?
#
loop_
_entity_poly.entity_id
_entity_poly.type
_entity_poly.pdbx_seq_one_letter_code
_entity_poly.pdbx_strand_id
1 'polypeptide(L)'
;MSDDNPQRRAPRRYAGTTTDFVLDGTTGRLTTATSSGQLTHVELRVGKHGSTLAGLTEALSTAITTGLQAGAPPSEFVAPLRHTHYTPSGATTDPDVPHATSLSDYLAHRLHQQHISTPPHPDAAQLPGDIQTSTQPRLPTASWLPHPRS
;
A
#
# COMPACT_ATOMS: atom_id res chain seq x y z
N MET A 1 34.71 33.38 -17.79
CA MET A 1 33.86 33.02 -16.64
C MET A 1 32.81 32.06 -17.18
N SER A 2 32.87 30.85 -16.63
CA SER A 2 32.22 29.63 -17.12
C SER A 2 30.71 29.64 -16.94
N ASP A 3 30.00 29.01 -17.87
CA ASP A 3 28.76 28.29 -17.58
C ASP A 3 28.71 27.06 -18.49
N ASP A 4 29.56 26.08 -18.15
CA ASP A 4 29.35 24.69 -18.54
C ASP A 4 28.45 24.09 -17.45
N ASN A 5 27.16 23.92 -17.76
CA ASN A 5 26.24 23.18 -16.91
C ASN A 5 26.33 21.70 -17.35
N PRO A 6 27.09 20.84 -16.65
CA PRO A 6 27.15 19.44 -17.02
C PRO A 6 25.75 18.86 -16.80
N GLN A 7 25.07 18.56 -17.91
CA GLN A 7 23.88 17.73 -17.93
C GLN A 7 24.08 16.59 -16.96
N ARG A 8 23.34 16.62 -15.86
CA ARG A 8 23.40 15.63 -14.78
C ARG A 8 22.79 14.31 -15.30
N ARG A 9 23.52 13.65 -16.18
CA ARG A 9 23.21 12.32 -16.69
C ARG A 9 23.78 11.32 -15.70
N ALA A 10 22.97 10.99 -14.71
CA ALA A 10 23.15 9.82 -13.86
C ALA A 10 22.05 8.81 -14.17
N PRO A 11 22.36 7.50 -14.22
CA PRO A 11 21.47 6.50 -14.79
C PRO A 11 20.33 6.27 -13.81
N ARG A 12 19.11 6.68 -14.13
CA ARG A 12 17.95 6.30 -13.30
C ARG A 12 17.60 4.85 -13.65
N ARG A 13 18.49 3.91 -13.29
CA ARG A 13 18.19 2.49 -13.25
C ARG A 13 17.11 2.34 -12.18
N TYR A 14 15.86 2.30 -12.60
CA TYR A 14 14.78 1.86 -11.75
C TYR A 14 15.06 0.39 -11.40
N ALA A 15 15.24 0.09 -10.13
CA ALA A 15 15.26 -1.30 -9.68
C ALA A 15 13.81 -1.77 -9.69
N GLY A 16 13.49 -2.72 -10.54
CA GLY A 16 12.13 -3.20 -10.72
C GLY A 16 12.03 -4.72 -10.64
N THR A 17 10.85 -5.21 -10.31
CA THR A 17 10.55 -6.65 -10.31
C THR A 17 9.39 -6.88 -11.26
N THR A 18 9.52 -7.91 -12.10
CA THR A 18 8.40 -8.41 -12.91
C THR A 18 8.06 -9.81 -12.44
N THR A 19 6.77 -10.07 -12.23
CA THR A 19 6.26 -11.35 -11.77
C THR A 19 5.09 -11.76 -12.64
N ASP A 20 5.29 -12.84 -13.39
CA ASP A 20 4.23 -13.50 -14.13
C ASP A 20 3.53 -14.48 -13.19
N PHE A 21 2.21 -14.47 -13.24
CA PHE A 21 1.37 -15.32 -12.40
C PHE A 21 0.18 -15.85 -13.18
N VAL A 22 -0.43 -16.92 -12.67
CA VAL A 22 -1.75 -17.38 -13.08
C VAL A 22 -2.63 -17.39 -11.84
N LEU A 23 -3.80 -16.75 -11.91
CA LEU A 23 -4.81 -16.72 -10.85
C LEU A 23 -6.11 -17.29 -11.42
N ASP A 24 -6.56 -18.44 -10.93
CA ASP A 24 -7.79 -19.10 -11.43
C ASP A 24 -7.85 -19.20 -12.97
N GLY A 25 -6.76 -19.70 -13.57
CA GLY A 25 -6.61 -19.81 -15.03
C GLY A 25 -6.35 -18.48 -15.77
N THR A 26 -6.42 -17.34 -15.09
CA THR A 26 -6.12 -16.01 -15.63
C THR A 26 -4.64 -15.73 -15.55
N THR A 27 -3.94 -15.68 -16.69
CA THR A 27 -2.54 -15.22 -16.71
C THR A 27 -2.48 -13.72 -16.44
N GLY A 28 -1.56 -13.29 -15.59
CA GLY A 28 -1.26 -11.89 -15.34
C GLY A 28 0.24 -11.64 -15.21
N ARG A 29 0.61 -10.37 -15.30
CA ARG A 29 1.98 -9.87 -15.10
C ARG A 29 1.91 -8.64 -14.22
N LEU A 30 2.64 -8.66 -13.11
CA LEU A 30 2.85 -7.50 -12.27
C LEU A 30 4.28 -6.99 -12.45
N THR A 31 4.43 -5.73 -12.84
CA THR A 31 5.71 -5.03 -12.86
C THR A 31 5.71 -3.93 -11.83
N THR A 32 6.74 -3.87 -11.00
CA THR A 32 6.99 -2.78 -10.06
C THR A 32 8.30 -2.10 -10.37
N ALA A 33 8.42 -0.82 -10.04
CA ALA A 33 9.68 -0.09 -10.15
C ALA A 33 9.92 0.81 -8.94
N THR A 34 11.13 0.76 -8.43
CA THR A 34 11.59 1.57 -7.30
C THR A 34 12.63 2.60 -7.75
N SER A 35 12.58 3.77 -7.11
CA SER A 35 13.57 4.84 -7.24
C SER A 35 13.96 5.27 -5.84
N SER A 36 15.26 5.27 -5.54
CA SER A 36 15.78 5.70 -4.23
C SER A 36 15.17 4.92 -3.04
N GLY A 37 14.91 3.63 -3.23
CA GLY A 37 14.31 2.76 -2.19
C GLY A 37 12.79 2.92 -2.03
N GLN A 38 12.15 3.80 -2.80
CA GLN A 38 10.70 4.01 -2.77
C GLN A 38 10.06 3.43 -4.03
N LEU A 39 8.89 2.79 -3.89
CA LEU A 39 8.11 2.37 -5.05
C LEU A 39 7.52 3.58 -5.76
N THR A 40 7.68 3.57 -7.07
CA THR A 40 7.30 4.69 -7.95
C THR A 40 6.41 4.27 -9.10
N HIS A 41 6.28 2.97 -9.34
CA HIS A 41 5.51 2.46 -10.47
C HIS A 41 4.96 1.07 -10.18
N VAL A 42 3.74 0.87 -10.64
CA VAL A 42 3.00 -0.39 -10.58
C VAL A 42 2.27 -0.55 -11.91
N GLU A 43 2.48 -1.68 -12.55
CA GLU A 43 1.80 -2.06 -13.77
C GLU A 43 1.28 -3.49 -13.64
N LEU A 44 -0.04 -3.63 -13.54
CA LEU A 44 -0.75 -4.89 -13.57
C LEU A 44 -1.36 -5.09 -14.95
N ARG A 45 -0.91 -6.12 -15.65
CA ARG A 45 -1.50 -6.59 -16.90
C ARG A 45 -2.16 -7.93 -16.70
N VAL A 46 -3.31 -8.11 -17.34
CA VAL A 46 -4.06 -9.35 -17.34
C VAL A 46 -4.16 -9.86 -18.78
N GLY A 47 -4.03 -11.17 -18.97
CA GLY A 47 -3.94 -11.86 -20.25
C GLY A 47 -5.26 -11.88 -21.03
N LYS A 48 -5.70 -13.06 -21.47
CA LYS A 48 -6.83 -13.28 -22.44
C LYS A 48 -8.23 -12.87 -21.94
N HIS A 49 -8.36 -11.79 -21.17
CA HIS A 49 -9.63 -11.27 -20.69
C HIS A 49 -10.13 -10.17 -21.62
N GLY A 50 -11.46 -9.99 -21.65
CA GLY A 50 -12.09 -8.96 -22.48
C GLY A 50 -11.55 -7.56 -22.18
N SER A 51 -11.71 -6.64 -23.15
CA SER A 51 -11.19 -5.27 -23.10
C SER A 51 -11.57 -4.50 -21.83
N THR A 52 -12.72 -4.81 -21.23
CA THR A 52 -13.17 -4.19 -19.97
C THR A 52 -12.23 -4.49 -18.81
N LEU A 53 -11.85 -5.75 -18.58
CA LEU A 53 -10.97 -6.10 -17.46
C LEU A 53 -9.57 -5.54 -17.68
N ALA A 54 -9.06 -5.66 -18.92
CA ALA A 54 -7.78 -5.07 -19.30
C ALA A 54 -7.76 -3.55 -19.01
N GLY A 55 -8.78 -2.82 -19.47
CA GLY A 55 -8.90 -1.38 -19.24
C GLY A 55 -9.02 -1.00 -17.76
N LEU A 56 -9.77 -1.77 -16.95
CA LEU A 56 -9.85 -1.55 -15.50
C LEU A 56 -8.50 -1.77 -14.80
N THR A 57 -7.76 -2.81 -15.17
CA THR A 57 -6.42 -3.06 -14.59
C THR A 57 -5.39 -2.02 -15.00
N GLU A 58 -5.46 -1.54 -16.25
CA GLU A 58 -4.62 -0.43 -16.74
C GLU A 58 -4.93 0.88 -16.00
N ALA A 59 -6.22 1.21 -15.84
CA ALA A 59 -6.66 2.38 -15.10
C ALA A 59 -6.23 2.32 -13.62
N LEU A 60 -6.39 1.15 -12.98
CA LEU A 60 -5.96 0.94 -11.60
C LEU A 60 -4.44 1.11 -11.46
N SER A 61 -3.67 0.50 -12.36
CA SER A 61 -2.20 0.61 -12.38
C SER A 61 -1.74 2.05 -12.54
N THR A 62 -2.40 2.79 -13.43
CA THR A 62 -2.13 4.21 -13.67
C THR A 62 -2.45 5.03 -12.44
N ALA A 63 -3.62 4.84 -11.81
CA ALA A 63 -4.02 5.58 -10.61
C ALA A 63 -3.04 5.38 -9.45
N ILE A 64 -2.62 4.14 -9.20
CA ILE A 64 -1.63 3.81 -8.15
C ILE A 64 -0.27 4.43 -8.49
N THR A 65 0.21 4.25 -9.72
CA THR A 65 1.47 4.84 -10.17
C THR A 65 1.48 6.35 -10.02
N THR A 66 0.42 7.04 -10.43
CA THR A 66 0.31 8.50 -10.31
C THR A 66 0.33 8.94 -8.85
N GLY A 67 -0.40 8.25 -7.97
CA GLY A 67 -0.40 8.56 -6.54
C GLY A 67 0.97 8.36 -5.89
N LEU A 68 1.65 7.25 -6.20
CA LEU A 68 3.02 6.99 -5.73
C LEU A 68 4.00 8.06 -6.20
N GLN A 69 3.90 8.50 -7.46
CA GLN A 69 4.73 9.57 -8.01
C GLN A 69 4.44 10.94 -7.38
N ALA A 70 3.21 11.16 -6.91
CA ALA A 70 2.83 12.34 -6.13
C ALA A 70 3.28 12.27 -4.65
N GLY A 71 3.86 11.15 -4.21
CA GLY A 71 4.37 10.96 -2.86
C GLY A 71 3.40 10.27 -1.90
N ALA A 72 2.28 9.73 -2.38
CA ALA A 72 1.37 8.96 -1.54
C ALA A 72 2.06 7.70 -1.00
N PRO A 73 1.92 7.39 0.30
CA PRO A 73 2.53 6.20 0.86
C PRO A 73 1.86 4.93 0.29
N PRO A 74 2.64 3.90 -0.06
CA PRO A 74 2.16 2.63 -0.60
C PRO A 74 1.04 1.96 0.24
N SER A 75 1.06 2.17 1.56
CA SER A 75 0.03 1.67 2.48
C SER A 75 -1.38 2.20 2.18
N GLU A 76 -1.51 3.40 1.61
CA GLU A 76 -2.81 3.96 1.20
C GLU A 76 -3.46 3.17 0.07
N PHE A 77 -2.68 2.45 -0.74
CA PHE A 77 -3.20 1.56 -1.78
C PHE A 77 -3.37 0.12 -1.27
N VAL A 78 -2.48 -0.36 -0.40
CA VAL A 78 -2.56 -1.73 0.14
C VAL A 78 -3.83 -1.92 0.98
N ALA A 79 -4.11 -1.00 1.92
CA ALA A 79 -5.23 -1.15 2.85
C ALA A 79 -6.61 -1.32 2.18
N PRO A 80 -7.02 -0.49 1.19
CA PRO A 80 -8.32 -0.63 0.54
C PRO A 80 -8.41 -1.77 -0.49
N LEU A 81 -7.29 -2.24 -1.04
CA LEU A 81 -7.29 -3.29 -2.07
C LEU A 81 -7.22 -4.70 -1.47
N ARG A 82 -6.68 -4.83 -0.27
CA ARG A 82 -6.58 -6.11 0.44
C ARG A 82 -7.96 -6.61 0.85
N HIS A 83 -8.18 -7.92 0.75
CA HIS A 83 -9.47 -8.57 1.00
C HIS A 83 -10.61 -8.09 0.10
N THR A 84 -10.32 -7.49 -1.04
CA THR A 84 -11.34 -7.29 -2.07
C THR A 84 -11.70 -8.64 -2.69
N HIS A 85 -13.00 -8.87 -2.90
CA HIS A 85 -13.53 -10.14 -3.41
C HIS A 85 -14.21 -9.93 -4.75
N TYR A 86 -13.62 -10.46 -5.82
CA TYR A 86 -14.22 -10.55 -7.15
C TYR A 86 -13.41 -11.51 -8.03
N THR A 87 -14.00 -12.00 -9.12
CA THR A 87 -13.32 -12.94 -10.02
C THR A 87 -12.37 -12.22 -11.00
N PRO A 88 -11.20 -12.80 -11.30
CA PRO A 88 -10.70 -14.11 -10.88
C PRO A 88 -10.20 -14.14 -9.43
N SER A 89 -10.40 -15.27 -8.74
CA SER A 89 -10.04 -15.48 -7.34
C SER A 89 -9.69 -16.95 -7.09
N GLY A 90 -8.66 -17.24 -6.28
CA GLY A 90 -8.26 -18.62 -6.03
C GLY A 90 -6.76 -18.77 -5.79
N ALA A 91 -6.24 -19.94 -6.13
CA ALA A 91 -4.81 -20.23 -6.06
C ALA A 91 -4.04 -19.45 -7.13
N THR A 92 -2.78 -19.10 -6.82
CA THR A 92 -1.85 -18.52 -7.78
C THR A 92 -0.61 -19.38 -8.01
N THR A 93 0.12 -19.09 -9.10
CA THR A 93 1.45 -19.66 -9.36
C THR A 93 2.59 -18.85 -8.75
N ASP A 94 2.31 -17.71 -8.14
CA ASP A 94 3.32 -16.93 -7.41
C ASP A 94 3.53 -17.57 -6.03
N PRO A 95 4.73 -18.12 -5.72
CA PRO A 95 4.99 -18.74 -4.43
C PRO A 95 4.90 -17.77 -3.25
N ASP A 96 5.08 -16.47 -3.49
CA ASP A 96 4.96 -15.45 -2.45
C ASP A 96 3.49 -15.11 -2.17
N VAL A 97 2.57 -15.38 -3.10
CA VAL A 97 1.13 -15.14 -2.95
C VAL A 97 0.33 -16.38 -3.36
N PRO A 98 0.35 -17.47 -2.57
CA PRO A 98 -0.26 -18.74 -2.98
C PRO A 98 -1.76 -18.67 -3.26
N HIS A 99 -2.46 -17.71 -2.66
CA HIS A 99 -3.89 -17.48 -2.84
C HIS A 99 -4.20 -15.97 -2.85
N ALA A 100 -5.18 -15.56 -3.65
CA ALA A 100 -5.71 -14.21 -3.66
C ALA A 100 -7.23 -14.22 -3.89
N THR A 101 -7.95 -13.29 -3.24
CA THR A 101 -9.41 -13.18 -3.35
C THR A 101 -9.89 -12.30 -4.52
N SER A 102 -8.95 -11.65 -5.20
CA SER A 102 -9.13 -10.89 -6.44
C SER A 102 -7.77 -10.50 -7.04
N LEU A 103 -7.76 -9.88 -8.22
CA LEU A 103 -6.56 -9.25 -8.80
C LEU A 103 -6.04 -8.07 -7.97
N SER A 104 -6.95 -7.28 -7.37
CA SER A 104 -6.60 -6.17 -6.49
C SER A 104 -5.97 -6.66 -5.19
N ASP A 105 -6.51 -7.75 -4.63
CA ASP A 105 -5.96 -8.40 -3.43
C ASP A 105 -4.57 -8.99 -3.71
N TYR A 106 -4.39 -9.67 -4.84
CA TYR A 106 -3.08 -10.14 -5.30
C TYR A 106 -2.06 -8.99 -5.39
N LEU A 107 -2.46 -7.88 -6.03
CA LEU A 107 -1.63 -6.69 -6.13
C LEU A 107 -1.26 -6.16 -4.73
N ALA A 108 -2.22 -6.04 -3.82
CA ALA A 108 -2.00 -5.57 -2.46
C ALA A 108 -0.98 -6.45 -1.70
N HIS A 109 -1.04 -7.77 -1.86
CA HIS A 109 -0.08 -8.71 -1.28
C HIS A 109 1.36 -8.45 -1.77
N ARG A 110 1.56 -8.28 -3.08
CA ARG A 110 2.87 -7.99 -3.67
C ARG A 110 3.41 -6.62 -3.27
N LEU A 111 2.55 -5.61 -3.24
CA LEU A 111 2.90 -4.28 -2.77
C LEU A 111 3.26 -4.30 -1.28
N HIS A 112 2.55 -5.07 -0.45
CA HIS A 112 2.90 -5.20 0.95
C HIS A 112 4.32 -5.80 1.10
N GLN A 113 4.59 -6.94 0.46
CA GLN A 113 5.88 -7.65 0.58
C GLN A 113 7.10 -6.82 0.15
N GLN A 114 6.98 -6.06 -0.94
CA GLN A 114 8.08 -5.21 -1.41
C GLN A 114 8.35 -3.99 -0.52
N HIS A 115 7.43 -3.67 0.40
CA HIS A 115 7.48 -2.45 1.22
C HIS A 115 7.79 -2.68 2.69
N ILE A 116 7.42 -3.83 3.27
CA ILE A 116 7.72 -4.09 4.69
C ILE A 116 9.16 -4.62 4.90
N SER A 117 9.96 -4.75 3.85
CA SER A 117 11.42 -4.86 3.97
C SER A 117 12.03 -3.47 4.21
N THR A 118 11.70 -2.87 5.35
CA THR A 118 12.21 -1.55 5.78
C THR A 118 13.59 -1.73 6.46
N PRO A 119 14.68 -1.09 6.00
CA PRO A 119 15.85 -0.87 6.87
C PRO A 119 15.44 0.07 8.02
N PRO A 120 16.02 -0.07 9.22
CA PRO A 120 15.50 0.56 10.43
C PRO A 120 15.39 2.07 10.26
N HIS A 121 14.25 2.64 10.65
CA HIS A 121 14.10 4.08 10.81
C HIS A 121 15.02 4.52 11.96
N PRO A 122 16.02 5.40 11.75
CA PRO A 122 16.93 5.81 12.82
C PRO A 122 16.28 6.69 13.90
N ASP A 123 14.98 6.96 13.82
CA ASP A 123 14.24 7.81 14.78
C ASP A 123 13.42 7.04 15.84
N ALA A 124 13.56 5.71 15.92
CA ALA A 124 12.98 4.93 17.02
C ALA A 124 13.82 4.95 18.32
N ALA A 125 14.82 5.82 18.41
CA ALA A 125 15.71 5.97 19.55
C ALA A 125 15.73 7.43 20.07
N GLN A 126 14.57 7.96 20.47
CA GLN A 126 14.47 8.84 21.63
C GLN A 126 12.99 9.09 22.00
N LEU A 127 12.46 8.32 22.95
CA LEU A 127 11.47 8.86 23.87
C LEU A 127 12.08 8.78 25.26
N PRO A 128 12.51 9.91 25.86
CA PRO A 128 12.72 9.95 27.29
C PRO A 128 11.38 9.68 27.95
N GLY A 129 11.33 8.65 28.79
CA GLY A 129 10.17 8.37 29.61
C GLY A 129 9.95 9.52 30.58
N ASP A 130 8.70 9.99 30.66
CA ASP A 130 8.23 10.78 31.79
C ASP A 130 6.88 10.24 32.28
N ILE A 131 6.98 9.48 33.36
CA ILE A 131 6.16 9.47 34.59
C ILE A 131 4.63 9.49 34.45
N GLN A 132 4.01 8.41 34.96
CA GLN A 132 2.60 8.37 35.35
C GLN A 132 2.26 9.53 36.30
N THR A 133 1.19 10.28 36.02
CA THR A 133 0.38 10.88 37.08
C THR A 133 -1.09 10.62 36.79
N SER A 134 -1.68 9.81 37.67
CA SER A 134 -3.11 9.58 37.80
C SER A 134 -3.86 10.89 37.97
N THR A 135 -4.92 11.12 37.19
CA THR A 135 -6.12 11.83 37.66
C THR A 135 -7.29 11.45 36.77
N GLN A 136 -8.10 10.53 37.28
CA GLN A 136 -9.42 10.20 36.77
C GLN A 136 -10.37 11.39 37.05
N PRO A 137 -11.11 11.93 36.07
CA PRO A 137 -12.12 12.93 36.37
C PRO A 137 -13.33 12.27 37.03
N ARG A 138 -13.59 12.58 38.32
CA ARG A 138 -14.86 12.23 38.98
C ARG A 138 -15.97 13.12 38.42
N LEU A 139 -17.00 12.52 37.83
CA LEU A 139 -18.24 13.22 37.49
C LEU A 139 -18.87 13.81 38.76
N PRO A 140 -19.37 15.06 38.72
CA PRO A 140 -20.12 15.61 39.85
C PRO A 140 -21.44 14.83 40.01
N THR A 141 -21.65 14.27 41.19
CA THR A 141 -22.94 13.71 41.61
C THR A 141 -23.97 14.83 41.68
N ALA A 142 -24.81 14.95 40.64
CA ALA A 142 -26.01 15.76 40.70
C ALA A 142 -27.06 15.02 41.55
N SER A 143 -27.04 15.31 42.85
CA SER A 143 -28.07 14.89 43.81
C SER A 143 -29.22 15.90 43.77
N TRP A 144 -30.26 15.62 42.98
CA TRP A 144 -31.56 16.28 43.12
C TRP A 144 -32.68 15.24 43.17
N LEU A 145 -33.01 14.84 44.40
CA LEU A 145 -34.29 14.28 44.80
C LEU A 145 -35.01 15.36 45.62
N PRO A 146 -36.18 15.87 45.21
CA PRO A 146 -37.09 16.51 46.15
C PRO A 146 -37.88 15.43 46.93
N HIS A 147 -37.80 15.53 48.26
CA HIS A 147 -38.56 14.75 49.23
C HIS A 147 -40.04 15.17 49.32
N PRO A 148 -40.93 14.33 49.87
CA PRO A 148 -42.38 14.40 49.65
C PRO A 148 -43.08 15.39 50.58
N ARG A 149 -44.27 15.84 50.19
CA ARG A 149 -45.29 16.32 51.13
C ARG A 149 -46.69 15.83 50.71
N SER A 150 -47.33 15.21 51.70
CA SER A 150 -48.76 14.99 52.01
C SER A 150 -49.79 14.98 50.89
#